data_AF-A0A964ZP63-F1
#
_entry.id   AF-A0A964ZP63-F1
#
_cell.length_a   1.000
_cell.length_b   1.000
_cell.length_c   1.000
_cell.angle_alpha   90.00
_cell.angle_beta   90.00
_cell.angle_gamma   90.00
#
_symmetry.space_group_name_H-M   'P 1'
#
loop_
_entity.id
_entity.type
_entity.pdbx_description
1 polymer ?
#
loop_
_entity_poly.entity_id
_entity_poly.type
_entity_poly.pdbx_seq_one_letter_code
_entity_poly.pdbx_strand_id
1 'polypeptide(L)'
;HTCFMIAPYLGYIEVCEALNRLTPGDHKKKSALFNSGAEAVENAVKIARNFTKRQAVVVFEHGYHGRTNLTMAMTAKNMPYKDGFGPFTPEVYRMPMSYPYRCDSCSASCNESVLDTVLHKIEKEIGAKNVACIVIEPILGEGGFIVPCKGFLPGLSKFTQENGILFIADEVQTGFARTGQMFACEDESIVPDLITTAKGIAGGLPLAAVTGRADVMDSIHPSGLGGTFGGSPIACAAALGAIATIEEENLVERANEIGLIMRQHLEAMKKKYPIIGDVRGRGAMQAIELVIPGSKDPNPAALASIIKYCQQNGVLILSAGTYGNVIRLLPPLVMPEHLLKEALEVLEAGLAQA
;
A
#
# COMPACT_ATOMS: atom_id res chain seq x y z
N HIS A 1 0.97 27.52 -15.82
CA HIS A 1 0.73 26.60 -14.69
C HIS A 1 -0.32 27.24 -13.79
N THR A 2 -1.23 26.45 -13.22
CA THR A 2 -2.29 26.96 -12.34
C THR A 2 -2.07 26.35 -10.95
N CYS A 3 -2.08 27.19 -9.91
CA CYS A 3 -1.90 26.77 -8.52
C CYS A 3 -3.21 27.00 -7.76
N PHE A 4 -3.81 25.93 -7.24
CA PHE A 4 -5.13 25.98 -6.58
C PHE A 4 -5.16 26.96 -5.41
N MET A 5 -4.07 27.06 -4.65
CA MET A 5 -3.96 27.98 -3.51
C MET A 5 -3.97 29.47 -3.88
N ILE A 6 -3.77 29.79 -5.17
CA ILE A 6 -3.75 31.17 -5.69
C ILE A 6 -5.02 31.46 -6.49
N ALA A 7 -5.36 30.57 -7.42
CA ALA A 7 -6.54 30.67 -8.26
C ALA A 7 -7.27 29.31 -8.25
N PRO A 8 -8.32 29.16 -7.43
CA PRO A 8 -9.00 27.88 -7.27
C PRO A 8 -9.80 27.51 -8.52
N TYR A 9 -10.04 26.21 -8.70
CA TYR A 9 -10.82 25.65 -9.81
C TYR A 9 -11.63 24.45 -9.34
N LEU A 10 -12.80 24.23 -9.96
CA LEU A 10 -13.80 23.26 -9.52
C LEU A 10 -13.26 21.83 -9.45
N GLY A 11 -12.48 21.39 -10.43
CA GLY A 11 -11.97 20.01 -10.48
C GLY A 11 -11.18 19.58 -9.23
N TYR A 12 -10.48 20.50 -8.55
CA TYR A 12 -9.83 20.19 -7.28
C TYR A 12 -10.87 19.86 -6.19
N ILE A 13 -11.92 20.67 -6.10
CA ILE A 13 -12.98 20.54 -5.11
C ILE A 13 -13.77 19.25 -5.37
N GLU A 14 -14.14 18.99 -6.61
CA GLU A 14 -14.88 17.79 -7.02
C GLU A 14 -14.10 16.50 -6.71
N VAL A 15 -12.78 16.49 -6.92
CA VAL A 15 -11.94 15.35 -6.53
C VAL A 15 -11.91 15.20 -5.01
N CYS A 16 -11.76 16.28 -4.25
CA CYS A 16 -11.80 16.20 -2.79
C CYS A 16 -13.17 15.70 -2.28
N GLU A 17 -14.27 16.13 -2.88
CA GLU A 17 -15.62 15.64 -2.54
C GLU A 17 -15.79 14.15 -2.86
N ALA A 18 -15.30 13.70 -4.03
CA ALA A 18 -15.30 12.30 -4.39
C ALA A 18 -14.47 11.46 -3.41
N LEU A 19 -13.26 11.90 -3.05
CA LEU A 19 -12.42 11.22 -2.07
C LEU A 19 -13.07 11.16 -0.69
N ASN A 20 -13.68 12.25 -0.23
CA ASN A 20 -14.42 12.29 1.03
C ASN A 20 -15.60 11.30 1.01
N ARG A 21 -16.29 11.14 -0.13
CA ARG A 21 -17.39 10.17 -0.29
C ARG A 21 -16.89 8.72 -0.26
N LEU A 22 -15.80 8.44 -0.97
CA LEU A 22 -15.35 7.08 -1.28
C LEU A 22 -14.50 6.45 -0.17
N THR A 23 -13.73 7.24 0.56
CA THR A 23 -12.85 6.71 1.61
C THR A 23 -13.64 6.17 2.81
N PRO A 24 -13.14 5.15 3.55
CA PRO A 24 -13.93 4.44 4.56
C PRO A 24 -14.53 5.33 5.67
N GLY A 25 -15.72 4.95 6.15
CA GLY A 25 -16.42 5.56 7.30
C GLY A 25 -17.32 6.77 6.97
N ASP A 26 -18.28 7.07 7.86
CA ASP A 26 -19.32 8.10 7.62
C ASP A 26 -19.06 9.46 8.30
N HIS A 27 -17.91 9.61 8.96
CA HIS A 27 -17.55 10.85 9.66
C HIS A 27 -17.25 11.97 8.66
N LYS A 28 -17.28 13.23 9.14
CA LYS A 28 -16.92 14.39 8.30
C LYS A 28 -15.45 14.29 7.90
N LYS A 29 -15.19 14.34 6.60
CA LYS A 29 -13.85 14.21 6.00
C LYS A 29 -13.47 15.44 5.19
N LYS A 30 -12.17 15.65 5.04
CA LYS A 30 -11.57 16.64 4.13
C LYS A 30 -10.37 16.01 3.42
N SER A 31 -10.04 16.56 2.26
CA SER A 31 -8.91 16.10 1.45
C SER A 31 -8.00 17.25 1.03
N ALA A 32 -6.72 16.93 0.84
CA ALA A 32 -5.73 17.81 0.21
C ALA A 32 -5.00 17.02 -0.89
N LEU A 33 -4.78 17.66 -2.04
CA LEU A 33 -4.20 17.05 -3.24
C LEU A 33 -2.74 17.46 -3.44
N PHE A 34 -1.93 16.50 -3.87
CA PHE A 34 -0.49 16.55 -4.15
C PHE A 34 -0.19 15.82 -5.48
N ASN A 35 1.08 15.58 -5.81
CA ASN A 35 1.45 14.95 -7.09
C ASN A 35 1.84 13.48 -6.95
N SER A 36 2.55 13.14 -5.87
CA SER A 36 3.11 11.81 -5.66
C SER A 36 2.67 11.17 -4.35
N GLY A 37 2.68 9.84 -4.30
CA GLY A 37 2.41 9.10 -3.06
C GLY A 37 3.36 9.49 -1.92
N ALA A 38 4.62 9.79 -2.24
CA ALA A 38 5.59 10.26 -1.24
C ALA A 38 5.19 11.62 -0.64
N GLU A 39 4.71 12.57 -1.46
CA GLU A 39 4.18 13.84 -0.95
C GLU A 39 2.91 13.64 -0.12
N ALA A 40 2.03 12.71 -0.50
CA ALA A 40 0.85 12.39 0.31
C ALA A 40 1.27 11.84 1.69
N VAL A 41 2.20 10.90 1.74
CA VAL A 41 2.72 10.37 3.02
C VAL A 41 3.42 11.45 3.85
N GLU A 42 4.26 12.29 3.24
CA GLU A 42 4.88 13.44 3.92
C GLU A 42 3.82 14.36 4.55
N ASN A 43 2.75 14.68 3.80
CA ASN A 43 1.70 15.55 4.30
C ASN A 43 0.82 14.87 5.35
N ALA A 44 0.57 13.56 5.26
CA ALA A 44 -0.13 12.82 6.30
C ALA A 44 0.66 12.85 7.63
N VAL A 45 1.99 12.68 7.58
CA VAL A 45 2.87 12.84 8.76
C VAL A 45 2.87 14.28 9.27
N LYS A 46 2.93 15.29 8.39
CA LYS A 46 2.85 16.71 8.80
C LYS A 46 1.55 17.00 9.55
N ILE A 47 0.42 16.52 9.02
CA ILE A 47 -0.91 16.67 9.62
C ILE A 47 -0.96 15.99 10.98
N ALA A 48 -0.49 14.74 11.07
CA ALA A 48 -0.48 14.01 12.34
C ALA A 48 0.37 14.67 13.42
N ARG A 49 1.60 15.10 13.07
CA ARG A 49 2.48 15.82 14.01
C ARG A 49 1.86 17.13 14.47
N ASN A 50 1.23 17.88 13.57
CA ASN A 50 0.58 19.13 13.94
C ASN A 50 -0.63 18.90 14.85
N PHE A 51 -1.51 17.96 14.50
CA PHE A 51 -2.72 17.69 15.27
C PHE A 51 -2.40 17.19 16.68
N THR A 52 -1.52 16.19 16.78
CA THR A 52 -1.20 15.54 18.06
C THR A 52 -0.19 16.31 18.92
N LYS A 53 0.59 17.22 18.30
CA LYS A 53 1.77 17.87 18.90
C LYS A 53 2.86 16.87 19.35
N ARG A 54 2.89 15.69 18.73
CA ARG A 54 3.85 14.61 18.97
C ARG A 54 4.79 14.45 17.77
N GLN A 55 5.91 13.75 17.95
CA GLN A 55 6.97 13.71 16.93
C GLN A 55 7.15 12.32 16.29
N ALA A 56 7.01 11.25 17.07
CA ALA A 56 7.37 9.91 16.62
C ALA A 56 6.37 9.36 15.60
N VAL A 57 6.92 8.76 14.54
CA VAL A 57 6.18 8.04 13.50
C VAL A 57 6.57 6.57 13.60
N VAL A 58 5.56 5.70 13.71
CA VAL A 58 5.76 4.25 13.73
C VAL A 58 5.45 3.68 12.35
N VAL A 59 6.38 2.87 11.83
CA VAL A 59 6.29 2.16 10.55
C VAL A 59 6.70 0.70 10.75
N PHE A 60 6.50 -0.14 9.73
CA PHE A 60 6.69 -1.57 9.86
C PHE A 60 7.89 -2.09 9.05
N GLU A 61 8.42 -3.23 9.47
CA GLU A 61 9.30 -4.04 8.65
C GLU A 61 8.66 -4.35 7.30
N HIS A 62 9.49 -4.49 6.26
CA HIS A 62 9.08 -4.72 4.86
C HIS A 62 8.30 -3.57 4.19
N GLY A 63 7.85 -2.54 4.92
CA GLY A 63 7.06 -1.43 4.36
C GLY A 63 7.81 -0.52 3.38
N TYR A 64 7.08 0.11 2.46
CA TYR A 64 7.56 1.08 1.49
C TYR A 64 6.63 2.29 1.39
N HIS A 65 7.20 3.49 1.56
CA HIS A 65 6.41 4.72 1.64
C HIS A 65 6.89 5.83 0.70
N GLY A 66 7.95 5.61 -0.07
CA GLY A 66 8.46 6.58 -1.04
C GLY A 66 9.98 6.74 -1.03
N ARG A 67 10.45 7.83 -1.65
CA ARG A 67 11.87 8.12 -1.92
C ARG A 67 12.31 9.54 -1.56
N THR A 68 11.51 10.30 -0.82
CA THR A 68 11.95 11.55 -0.17
C THR A 68 12.72 11.24 1.11
N ASN A 69 13.41 12.21 1.71
CA ASN A 69 14.23 11.93 2.90
C ASN A 69 13.42 11.29 4.06
N LEU A 70 12.22 11.80 4.36
CA LEU A 70 11.33 11.20 5.36
C LEU A 70 10.79 9.84 4.92
N THR A 71 10.28 9.73 3.69
CA THR A 71 9.68 8.47 3.23
C THR A 71 10.71 7.36 3.01
N MET A 72 11.99 7.69 2.78
CA MET A 72 13.12 6.75 2.85
C MET A 72 13.40 6.31 4.28
N ALA A 73 13.31 7.21 5.27
CA ALA A 73 13.38 6.85 6.69
C ALA A 73 12.28 5.84 7.05
N MET A 74 11.07 6.08 6.55
CA MET A 74 9.89 5.24 6.74
C MET A 74 9.97 3.92 5.96
N THR A 75 10.66 3.88 4.81
CA THR A 75 10.85 2.66 4.01
C THR A 75 11.85 1.71 4.69
N ALA A 76 11.56 0.40 4.67
CA ALA A 76 12.35 -0.60 5.39
C ALA A 76 13.65 -0.98 4.67
N LYS A 77 13.55 -1.43 3.41
CA LYS A 77 14.67 -2.03 2.68
C LYS A 77 15.74 -0.99 2.33
N ASN A 78 17.01 -1.27 2.66
CA ASN A 78 18.13 -0.38 2.36
C ASN A 78 18.38 -0.26 0.85
N MET A 79 18.65 -1.37 0.17
CA MET A 79 18.92 -1.38 -1.27
C MET A 79 17.62 -1.57 -2.07
N PRO A 80 17.36 -0.78 -3.13
CA PRO A 80 18.13 0.38 -3.60
C PRO A 80 17.57 1.72 -3.06
N TYR A 81 16.69 1.69 -2.05
CA TYR A 81 15.86 2.85 -1.72
C TYR A 81 16.55 3.88 -0.83
N LYS A 82 17.54 3.49 -0.02
CA LYS A 82 18.11 4.29 1.08
C LYS A 82 19.64 4.40 1.01
N ASP A 83 20.30 3.41 0.43
CA ASP A 83 21.75 3.32 0.44
C ASP A 83 22.43 4.59 -0.11
N GLY A 84 23.31 5.21 0.68
CA GLY A 84 24.03 6.43 0.31
C GLY A 84 23.24 7.75 0.42
N PHE A 85 21.97 7.75 0.84
CA PHE A 85 21.12 8.96 0.87
C PHE A 85 20.87 9.56 2.26
N GLY A 86 21.53 9.03 3.30
CA GLY A 86 21.40 9.52 4.67
C GLY A 86 22.23 10.80 4.95
N PRO A 87 22.07 11.40 6.16
CA PRO A 87 21.19 10.97 7.25
C PRO A 87 19.71 11.22 6.95
N PHE A 88 18.84 10.40 7.56
CA PHE A 88 17.40 10.45 7.37
C PHE A 88 16.69 11.25 8.46
N THR A 89 15.46 11.65 8.17
CA THR A 89 14.58 12.35 9.11
C THR A 89 14.45 11.55 10.42
N PRO A 90 14.69 12.17 11.60
CA PRO A 90 14.62 11.48 12.88
C PRO A 90 13.17 11.20 13.32
N GLU A 91 13.04 10.54 14.48
CA GLU A 91 11.75 10.19 15.09
C GLU A 91 10.89 9.27 14.22
N VAL A 92 11.54 8.29 13.56
CA VAL A 92 10.89 7.22 12.80
C VAL A 92 11.32 5.87 13.37
N TYR A 93 10.35 5.09 13.86
CA TYR A 93 10.58 3.84 14.57
C TYR A 93 9.98 2.66 13.80
N ARG A 94 10.70 1.53 13.79
CA ARG A 94 10.34 0.33 13.04
C ARG A 94 9.77 -0.73 13.98
N MET A 95 8.62 -1.28 13.63
CA MET A 95 7.99 -2.39 14.36
C MET A 95 7.93 -3.66 13.52
N PRO A 96 7.96 -4.85 14.17
CA PRO A 96 7.76 -6.13 13.47
C PRO A 96 6.45 -6.14 12.69
N MET A 97 6.46 -6.83 11.54
CA MET A 97 5.29 -6.95 10.67
C MET A 97 4.63 -8.33 10.80
N SER A 98 3.29 -8.37 10.75
CA SER A 98 2.56 -9.64 10.61
C SER A 98 2.79 -10.22 9.21
N TYR A 99 3.67 -11.22 9.13
CA TYR A 99 4.01 -11.93 7.89
C TYR A 99 3.74 -13.43 8.04
N PRO A 100 2.53 -13.90 7.72
CA PRO A 100 2.09 -15.27 8.01
C PRO A 100 3.06 -16.36 7.53
N TYR A 101 3.57 -16.27 6.30
CA TYR A 101 4.45 -17.30 5.71
C TYR A 101 5.80 -17.45 6.44
N ARG A 102 6.36 -16.34 6.95
CA ARG A 102 7.67 -16.28 7.59
C ARG A 102 7.61 -16.24 9.12
N CYS A 103 6.42 -16.34 9.71
CA CYS A 103 6.29 -16.52 11.15
C CYS A 103 6.50 -18.00 11.52
N ASP A 104 7.64 -18.32 12.14
CA ASP A 104 7.96 -19.70 12.56
C ASP A 104 7.31 -20.09 13.91
N SER A 105 6.93 -19.11 14.74
CA SER A 105 6.23 -19.33 16.02
C SER A 105 4.71 -19.56 15.89
N CYS A 106 4.20 -19.67 14.66
CA CYS A 106 2.79 -19.55 14.34
C CYS A 106 2.15 -20.88 13.91
N SER A 107 1.85 -21.76 14.87
CA SER A 107 1.01 -22.95 14.65
C SER A 107 -0.43 -22.82 15.17
N ALA A 108 -0.89 -21.64 15.62
CA ALA A 108 -2.32 -21.42 15.89
C ALA A 108 -2.81 -19.94 15.88
N SER A 109 -1.99 -18.94 16.26
CA SER A 109 -2.43 -17.52 16.26
C SER A 109 -1.27 -16.54 16.01
N CYS A 110 -0.97 -16.26 14.73
CA CYS A 110 0.05 -15.25 14.36
C CYS A 110 -0.35 -13.83 14.80
N ASN A 111 -1.64 -13.59 14.97
CA ASN A 111 -2.23 -12.26 15.07
C ASN A 111 -1.89 -11.64 16.43
N GLU A 112 -2.12 -12.38 17.51
CA GLU A 112 -1.94 -11.88 18.89
C GLU A 112 -0.46 -11.72 19.21
N SER A 113 0.39 -12.71 18.90
CA SER A 113 1.79 -12.68 19.33
C SER A 113 2.61 -11.54 18.68
N VAL A 114 2.40 -11.27 17.39
CA VAL A 114 3.09 -10.17 16.69
C VAL A 114 2.51 -8.83 17.13
N LEU A 115 1.17 -8.70 17.21
CA LEU A 115 0.53 -7.47 17.66
C LEU A 115 0.99 -7.09 19.09
N ASP A 116 0.94 -8.03 20.04
CA ASP A 116 1.37 -7.80 21.43
C ASP A 116 2.82 -7.33 21.49
N THR A 117 3.70 -7.92 20.68
CA THR A 117 5.09 -7.49 20.56
C THR A 117 5.20 -6.06 20.06
N VAL A 118 4.43 -5.69 19.02
CA VAL A 118 4.40 -4.33 18.47
C VAL A 118 3.92 -3.33 19.53
N LEU A 119 2.79 -3.61 20.17
CA LEU A 119 2.21 -2.72 21.18
C LEU A 119 3.16 -2.54 22.37
N HIS A 120 3.73 -3.64 22.88
CA HIS A 120 4.73 -3.60 23.94
C HIS A 120 5.95 -2.75 23.58
N LYS A 121 6.51 -2.93 22.37
CA LYS A 121 7.66 -2.15 21.91
C LYS A 121 7.32 -0.66 21.78
N ILE A 122 6.15 -0.31 21.24
CA ILE A 122 5.72 1.09 21.17
C ILE A 122 5.65 1.71 22.57
N GLU A 123 5.04 1.01 23.52
CA GLU A 123 4.91 1.51 24.89
C GLU A 123 6.26 1.66 25.62
N LYS A 124 7.19 0.73 25.42
CA LYS A 124 8.44 0.67 26.19
C LYS A 124 9.62 1.37 25.53
N GLU A 125 9.70 1.37 24.20
CA GLU A 125 10.84 1.93 23.46
C GLU A 125 10.60 3.38 23.02
N ILE A 126 9.33 3.78 22.87
CA ILE A 126 8.96 5.13 22.40
C ILE A 126 8.11 5.86 23.44
N GLY A 127 7.14 5.15 24.03
CA GLY A 127 6.07 5.71 24.86
C GLY A 127 4.93 6.25 23.99
N ALA A 128 3.74 5.69 24.13
CA ALA A 128 2.57 6.02 23.30
C ALA A 128 2.25 7.54 23.25
N LYS A 129 2.49 8.25 24.35
CA LYS A 129 2.32 9.72 24.45
C LYS A 129 3.23 10.54 23.53
N ASN A 130 4.30 9.94 22.99
CA ASN A 130 5.26 10.58 22.09
C ASN A 130 4.97 10.26 20.61
N VAL A 131 4.06 9.33 20.32
CA VAL A 131 3.74 8.87 18.97
C VAL A 131 2.63 9.72 18.35
N ALA A 132 2.94 10.37 17.23
CA ALA A 132 1.99 11.14 16.44
C ALA A 132 1.11 10.24 15.59
N CYS A 133 1.71 9.26 14.91
CA CYS A 133 0.99 8.36 14.04
C CYS A 133 1.65 6.99 13.89
N ILE A 134 0.82 6.00 13.61
CA ILE A 134 1.20 4.72 13.01
C ILE A 134 0.85 4.80 11.52
N VAL A 135 1.81 4.49 10.65
CA VAL A 135 1.62 4.44 9.19
C VAL A 135 1.83 3.01 8.72
N ILE A 136 0.84 2.44 8.02
CA ILE A 136 0.90 1.07 7.52
C ILE A 136 0.17 0.92 6.19
N GLU A 137 0.75 0.13 5.28
CA GLU A 137 0.07 -0.35 4.08
C GLU A 137 -0.88 -1.51 4.47
N PRO A 138 -2.18 -1.52 4.10
CA PRO A 138 -3.08 -2.64 4.43
C PRO A 138 -2.63 -3.98 3.83
N ILE A 139 -1.97 -3.93 2.68
CA ILE A 139 -1.18 -5.03 2.09
C ILE A 139 0.14 -4.41 1.64
N LEU A 140 1.28 -4.89 2.15
CA LEU A 140 2.57 -4.27 1.84
C LEU A 140 2.93 -4.53 0.37
N GLY A 141 3.15 -3.47 -0.39
CA GLY A 141 3.44 -3.52 -1.81
C GLY A 141 4.84 -4.03 -2.12
N GLU A 142 5.82 -3.11 -2.17
CA GLU A 142 7.21 -3.44 -2.50
C GLU A 142 7.82 -4.47 -1.53
N GLY A 143 7.30 -4.55 -0.30
CA GLY A 143 7.67 -5.53 0.72
C GLY A 143 7.45 -6.98 0.32
N GLY A 144 6.55 -7.23 -0.64
CA GLY A 144 6.29 -8.56 -1.20
C GLY A 144 4.82 -9.00 -1.16
N PHE A 145 3.87 -8.07 -1.27
CA PHE A 145 2.42 -8.32 -1.22
C PHE A 145 2.02 -9.07 0.06
N ILE A 146 2.60 -8.64 1.18
CA ILE A 146 2.39 -9.28 2.48
C ILE A 146 1.01 -8.86 2.97
N VAL A 147 0.10 -9.83 3.04
CA VAL A 147 -1.22 -9.67 3.65
C VAL A 147 -1.05 -9.97 5.15
N PRO A 148 -1.28 -9.00 6.05
CA PRO A 148 -1.21 -9.24 7.49
C PRO A 148 -2.25 -10.28 7.89
N CYS A 149 -2.01 -10.95 9.01
CA CYS A 149 -3.05 -11.78 9.58
C CYS A 149 -4.25 -10.95 10.04
N LYS A 150 -5.45 -11.53 9.90
CA LYS A 150 -6.70 -10.89 10.34
C LYS A 150 -6.62 -10.45 11.80
N GLY A 151 -7.16 -9.30 12.16
CA GLY A 151 -7.10 -8.74 13.51
C GLY A 151 -5.84 -7.92 13.81
N PHE A 152 -4.77 -8.03 12.99
CA PHE A 152 -3.58 -7.19 13.18
C PHE A 152 -3.89 -5.70 12.95
N LEU A 153 -4.50 -5.35 11.80
CA LEU A 153 -4.88 -3.97 11.50
C LEU A 153 -5.97 -3.45 12.47
N PRO A 154 -7.05 -4.20 12.79
CA PRO A 154 -8.00 -3.81 13.82
C PRO A 154 -7.36 -3.53 15.18
N GLY A 155 -6.42 -4.39 15.61
CA GLY A 155 -5.72 -4.24 16.88
C GLY A 155 -4.87 -2.98 16.95
N LEU A 156 -4.14 -2.67 15.87
CA LEU A 156 -3.40 -1.40 15.76
C LEU A 156 -4.34 -0.20 15.80
N SER A 157 -5.44 -0.24 15.04
CA SER A 157 -6.43 0.84 14.98
C SER A 157 -7.08 1.10 16.34
N LYS A 158 -7.38 0.04 17.10
CA LYS A 158 -7.90 0.16 18.47
C LYS A 158 -6.87 0.80 19.40
N PHE A 159 -5.63 0.31 19.37
CA PHE A 159 -4.54 0.86 20.19
C PHE A 159 -4.30 2.35 19.89
N THR A 160 -4.34 2.77 18.62
CA THR A 160 -4.19 4.17 18.25
C THR A 160 -5.29 5.05 18.84
N GLN A 161 -6.54 4.58 18.78
CA GLN A 161 -7.70 5.28 19.33
C GLN A 161 -7.57 5.47 20.84
N GLU A 162 -7.19 4.42 21.58
CA GLU A 162 -7.03 4.45 23.04
C GLU A 162 -5.91 5.38 23.52
N ASN A 163 -4.92 5.67 22.66
CA ASN A 163 -3.74 6.45 23.01
C ASN A 163 -3.67 7.85 22.35
N GLY A 164 -4.69 8.23 21.59
CA GLY A 164 -4.71 9.50 20.83
C GLY A 164 -3.57 9.59 19.81
N ILE A 165 -3.20 8.46 19.21
CA ILE A 165 -2.27 8.35 18.08
C ILE A 165 -3.12 8.33 16.81
N LEU A 166 -2.68 8.96 15.71
CA LEU A 166 -3.42 8.84 14.45
C LEU A 166 -3.06 7.55 13.72
N PHE A 167 -4.07 6.83 13.24
CA PHE A 167 -3.90 5.68 12.36
C PHE A 167 -3.93 6.13 10.89
N ILE A 168 -2.82 5.91 10.18
CA ILE A 168 -2.66 6.29 8.77
C ILE A 168 -2.57 5.03 7.90
N ALA A 169 -3.57 4.84 7.05
CA ALA A 169 -3.56 3.79 6.04
C ALA A 169 -2.86 4.29 4.76
N ASP A 170 -1.74 3.68 4.41
CA ASP A 170 -1.07 3.94 3.13
C ASP A 170 -1.68 3.09 2.02
N GLU A 171 -2.72 3.64 1.39
CA GLU A 171 -3.48 2.99 0.31
C GLU A 171 -3.00 3.44 -1.08
N VAL A 172 -1.79 3.98 -1.17
CA VAL A 172 -1.18 4.41 -2.44
C VAL A 172 -1.09 3.28 -3.46
N GLN A 173 -0.85 2.03 -3.04
CA GLN A 173 -0.82 0.87 -3.94
C GLN A 173 -2.10 0.03 -3.91
N THR A 174 -2.81 0.00 -2.78
CA THR A 174 -3.94 -0.92 -2.53
C THR A 174 -5.32 -0.33 -2.81
N GLY A 175 -5.43 1.01 -2.88
CA GLY A 175 -6.71 1.69 -3.13
C GLY A 175 -7.15 1.64 -4.59
N PHE A 176 -8.34 2.20 -4.84
CA PHE A 176 -9.01 2.29 -6.15
C PHE A 176 -9.21 0.91 -6.79
N ALA A 177 -10.06 0.09 -6.19
CA ALA A 177 -10.52 -1.21 -6.69
C ALA A 177 -9.45 -2.32 -6.76
N ARG A 178 -8.16 -2.00 -6.58
CA ARG A 178 -7.03 -2.93 -6.77
C ARG A 178 -7.19 -4.26 -6.06
N THR A 179 -7.68 -4.24 -4.82
CA THR A 179 -7.77 -5.42 -3.96
C THR A 179 -9.13 -6.13 -4.02
N GLY A 180 -10.00 -5.74 -4.95
CA GLY A 180 -11.39 -6.24 -5.00
C GLY A 180 -12.34 -5.52 -4.05
N GLN A 181 -11.90 -4.40 -3.49
CA GLN A 181 -12.67 -3.42 -2.70
C GLN A 181 -12.20 -2.02 -3.11
N MET A 182 -12.99 -0.98 -2.83
CA MET A 182 -12.58 0.38 -3.21
C MET A 182 -11.29 0.77 -2.48
N PHE A 183 -11.20 0.46 -1.19
CA PHE A 183 -9.99 0.53 -0.37
C PHE A 183 -9.75 -0.78 0.37
N ALA A 184 -8.49 -1.19 0.51
CA ALA A 184 -8.14 -2.46 1.14
C ALA A 184 -8.44 -2.52 2.64
N CYS A 185 -8.59 -1.37 3.31
CA CYS A 185 -9.05 -1.22 4.70
C CYS A 185 -10.47 -1.76 4.94
N GLU A 186 -11.33 -1.80 3.92
CA GLU A 186 -12.71 -2.28 4.05
C GLU A 186 -12.80 -3.78 4.41
N ASP A 187 -11.76 -4.56 4.10
CA ASP A 187 -11.69 -6.02 4.34
C ASP A 187 -11.74 -6.45 5.81
N GLU A 188 -11.41 -5.53 6.71
CA GLU A 188 -11.57 -5.71 8.15
C GLU A 188 -12.30 -4.52 8.78
N SER A 189 -13.06 -3.77 7.97
CA SER A 189 -13.84 -2.60 8.38
C SER A 189 -13.02 -1.54 9.12
N ILE A 190 -11.77 -1.33 8.69
CA ILE A 190 -10.89 -0.32 9.28
C ILE A 190 -11.28 1.06 8.75
N VAL A 191 -11.51 1.99 9.67
CA VAL A 191 -11.74 3.40 9.37
C VAL A 191 -10.52 4.20 9.84
N PRO A 192 -9.56 4.52 8.95
CA PRO A 192 -8.35 5.23 9.34
C PRO A 192 -8.64 6.70 9.65
N ASP A 193 -7.82 7.32 10.51
CA ASP A 193 -7.90 8.77 10.76
C ASP A 193 -7.45 9.58 9.52
N LEU A 194 -6.45 9.05 8.81
CA LEU A 194 -5.93 9.57 7.55
C LEU A 194 -5.66 8.42 6.57
N ILE A 195 -5.93 8.64 5.29
CA ILE A 195 -5.64 7.70 4.21
C ILE A 195 -4.84 8.42 3.12
N THR A 196 -3.73 7.82 2.69
CA THR A 196 -2.93 8.32 1.57
C THR A 196 -3.25 7.55 0.30
N THR A 197 -3.40 8.27 -0.80
CA THR A 197 -3.77 7.71 -2.10
C THR A 197 -2.96 8.34 -3.23
N ALA A 198 -2.65 7.56 -4.27
CA ALA A 198 -2.02 8.04 -5.51
C ALA A 198 -2.23 6.98 -6.61
N LYS A 199 -1.25 6.75 -7.49
CA LYS A 199 -1.20 5.68 -8.50
C LYS A 199 -2.52 5.55 -9.30
N GLY A 200 -3.41 4.65 -8.90
CA GLY A 200 -4.68 4.38 -9.58
C GLY A 200 -5.66 5.56 -9.59
N ILE A 201 -5.50 6.54 -8.70
CA ILE A 201 -6.43 7.67 -8.52
C ILE A 201 -6.73 8.47 -9.80
N ALA A 202 -5.79 8.58 -10.72
CA ALA A 202 -5.88 9.50 -11.86
C ALA A 202 -5.52 8.86 -13.21
N GLY A 203 -5.76 7.55 -13.36
CA GLY A 203 -5.59 6.87 -14.65
C GLY A 203 -4.17 6.97 -15.24
N GLY A 204 -3.15 7.12 -14.38
CA GLY A 204 -1.75 7.27 -14.78
C GLY A 204 -1.19 8.70 -14.75
N LEU A 205 -2.02 9.73 -14.51
CA LEU A 205 -1.53 11.09 -14.33
C LEU A 205 -1.02 11.34 -12.90
N PRO A 206 -0.03 12.23 -12.71
CA PRO A 206 0.48 12.56 -11.38
C PRO A 206 -0.58 13.24 -10.51
N LEU A 207 -1.14 12.47 -9.59
CA LEU A 207 -2.01 12.97 -8.54
C LEU A 207 -1.86 12.07 -7.31
N ALA A 208 -1.91 12.68 -6.15
CA ALA A 208 -1.97 12.02 -4.87
C ALA A 208 -2.86 12.81 -3.92
N ALA A 209 -3.33 12.18 -2.86
CA ALA A 209 -4.15 12.87 -1.86
C ALA A 209 -3.92 12.33 -0.46
N VAL A 210 -4.15 13.19 0.51
CA VAL A 210 -4.42 12.82 1.90
C VAL A 210 -5.89 13.13 2.15
N THR A 211 -6.64 12.13 2.60
CA THR A 211 -8.03 12.31 3.06
C THR A 211 -8.10 11.87 4.51
N GLY A 212 -8.90 12.55 5.33
CA GLY A 212 -9.11 12.12 6.70
C GLY A 212 -10.13 12.95 7.44
N ARG A 213 -10.23 12.71 8.75
CA ARG A 213 -11.19 13.41 9.61
C ARG A 213 -11.03 14.93 9.49
N ALA A 214 -12.16 15.63 9.39
CA ALA A 214 -12.17 17.06 9.17
C ALA A 214 -11.45 17.85 10.28
N ASP A 215 -11.61 17.46 11.54
CA ASP A 215 -10.93 18.11 12.69
C ASP A 215 -9.41 17.92 12.66
N VAL A 216 -8.94 16.77 12.16
CA VAL A 216 -7.52 16.48 11.95
C VAL A 216 -6.97 17.31 10.79
N MET A 217 -7.66 17.31 9.64
CA MET A 217 -7.23 18.03 8.44
C MET A 217 -7.24 19.55 8.63
N ASP A 218 -8.24 20.10 9.33
CA ASP A 218 -8.38 21.54 9.62
C ASP A 218 -7.43 22.05 10.71
N SER A 219 -6.70 21.17 11.40
CA SER A 219 -5.71 21.58 12.40
C SER A 219 -4.54 22.36 11.80
N ILE A 220 -4.34 22.26 10.49
CA ILE A 220 -3.30 22.98 9.78
C ILE A 220 -3.69 24.44 9.57
N HIS A 221 -2.88 25.34 10.11
CA HIS A 221 -2.95 26.78 9.83
C HIS A 221 -2.96 27.09 8.31
N PRO A 222 -3.56 28.23 7.91
CA PRO A 222 -3.59 28.67 6.52
C PRO A 222 -2.22 28.60 5.84
N SER A 223 -2.18 28.06 4.63
CA SER A 223 -0.96 27.83 3.82
C SER A 223 0.05 26.81 4.38
N GLY A 224 -0.27 26.08 5.46
CA GLY A 224 0.62 25.03 6.01
C GLY A 224 0.71 23.75 5.16
N LEU A 225 -0.25 23.53 4.27
CA LEU A 225 -0.24 22.48 3.24
C LEU A 225 -0.30 23.14 1.85
N GLY A 226 0.35 22.51 0.88
CA GLY A 226 0.40 23.05 -0.47
C GLY A 226 1.41 22.37 -1.37
N GLY A 227 1.76 23.06 -2.44
CA GLY A 227 2.68 22.65 -3.50
C GLY A 227 2.20 23.21 -4.83
N THR A 228 3.11 23.69 -5.67
CA THR A 228 2.77 24.46 -6.89
C THR A 228 1.84 23.71 -7.85
N PHE A 229 2.04 22.40 -8.00
CA PHE A 229 1.31 21.57 -8.95
C PHE A 229 0.27 20.64 -8.31
N GLY A 230 0.18 20.62 -6.98
CA GLY A 230 -0.73 19.73 -6.26
C GLY A 230 -2.17 19.92 -6.70
N GLY A 231 -2.81 18.85 -7.14
CA GLY A 231 -4.16 18.91 -7.69
C GLY A 231 -4.26 19.64 -9.03
N SER A 232 -3.29 19.48 -9.93
CA SER A 232 -3.33 20.04 -11.31
C SER A 232 -4.71 19.79 -11.97
N PRO A 233 -5.32 20.79 -12.64
CA PRO A 233 -6.68 20.64 -13.20
C PRO A 233 -6.79 19.51 -14.22
N ILE A 234 -5.72 19.22 -14.97
CA ILE A 234 -5.69 18.10 -15.92
C ILE A 234 -5.71 16.76 -15.17
N ALA A 235 -4.94 16.65 -14.09
CA ALA A 235 -4.90 15.44 -13.28
C ALA A 235 -6.22 15.24 -12.50
N CYS A 236 -6.85 16.33 -12.06
CA CYS A 236 -8.17 16.27 -11.43
C CYS A 236 -9.25 15.77 -12.41
N ALA A 237 -9.27 16.27 -13.65
CA ALA A 237 -10.18 15.75 -14.67
C ALA A 237 -9.96 14.26 -14.95
N ALA A 238 -8.70 13.82 -15.03
CA ALA A 238 -8.35 12.41 -15.19
C ALA A 238 -8.80 11.56 -13.98
N ALA A 239 -8.71 12.10 -12.77
CA ALA A 239 -9.16 11.41 -11.56
C ALA A 239 -10.67 11.23 -11.50
N LEU A 240 -11.44 12.28 -11.83
CA LEU A 240 -12.90 12.16 -11.91
C LEU A 240 -13.32 11.14 -12.97
N GLY A 241 -12.67 11.15 -14.14
CA GLY A 241 -12.89 10.13 -15.17
C GLY A 241 -12.54 8.73 -14.70
N ALA A 242 -11.39 8.52 -14.06
CA ALA A 242 -10.98 7.22 -13.54
C ALA A 242 -11.92 6.70 -12.44
N ILE A 243 -12.38 7.57 -11.53
CA ILE A 243 -13.37 7.24 -10.51
C ILE A 243 -14.69 6.83 -11.16
N ALA A 244 -15.19 7.60 -12.12
CA ALA A 244 -16.41 7.28 -12.85
C ALA A 244 -16.28 5.92 -13.56
N THR A 245 -15.17 5.64 -14.24
CA THR A 245 -14.92 4.33 -14.88
C THR A 245 -14.93 3.19 -13.86
N ILE A 246 -14.34 3.36 -12.67
CA ILE A 246 -14.38 2.33 -11.61
C ILE A 246 -15.82 2.01 -11.21
N GLU A 247 -16.66 3.02 -11.04
CA GLU A 247 -18.06 2.87 -10.62
C GLU A 247 -18.96 2.35 -11.76
N GLU A 248 -18.85 2.91 -12.97
CA GLU A 248 -19.69 2.59 -14.12
C GLU A 248 -19.39 1.20 -14.71
N GLU A 249 -18.11 0.80 -14.73
CA GLU A 249 -17.69 -0.49 -15.27
C GLU A 249 -17.59 -1.59 -14.20
N ASN A 250 -18.00 -1.33 -12.96
CA ASN A 250 -17.94 -2.27 -11.83
C ASN A 250 -16.54 -2.88 -11.65
N LEU A 251 -15.52 -2.03 -11.61
CA LEU A 251 -14.13 -2.51 -11.63
C LEU A 251 -13.70 -3.16 -10.31
N VAL A 252 -14.43 -2.93 -9.22
CA VAL A 252 -14.24 -3.63 -7.94
C VAL A 252 -14.57 -5.12 -8.10
N GLU A 253 -15.72 -5.43 -8.68
CA GLU A 253 -16.18 -6.77 -9.03
C GLU A 253 -15.21 -7.41 -10.02
N ARG A 254 -14.82 -6.67 -11.06
CA ARG A 254 -13.84 -7.15 -12.04
C ARG A 254 -12.48 -7.50 -11.40
N ALA A 255 -12.02 -6.73 -10.43
CA ALA A 255 -10.78 -7.04 -9.70
C ALA A 255 -10.91 -8.34 -8.89
N ASN A 256 -12.08 -8.64 -8.34
CA ASN A 256 -12.36 -9.92 -7.68
C ASN A 256 -12.33 -11.10 -8.67
N GLU A 257 -12.92 -10.95 -9.85
CA GLU A 257 -12.90 -11.97 -10.91
C GLU A 257 -11.47 -12.29 -11.36
N ILE A 258 -10.70 -11.26 -11.72
CA ILE A 258 -9.28 -11.40 -12.12
C ILE A 258 -8.49 -12.05 -10.98
N GLY A 259 -8.73 -11.60 -9.74
CA GLY A 259 -8.09 -12.15 -8.55
C GLY A 259 -8.35 -13.64 -8.38
N LEU A 260 -9.60 -14.09 -8.58
CA LEU A 260 -9.98 -15.50 -8.52
C LEU A 260 -9.26 -16.33 -9.58
N ILE A 261 -9.22 -15.85 -10.83
CA ILE A 261 -8.53 -16.53 -11.94
C ILE A 261 -7.04 -16.68 -11.60
N MET A 262 -6.36 -15.60 -11.23
CA MET A 262 -4.95 -15.64 -10.84
C MET A 262 -4.72 -16.59 -9.66
N ARG A 263 -5.52 -16.47 -8.59
CA ARG A 263 -5.38 -17.29 -7.39
C ARG A 263 -5.47 -18.78 -7.70
N GLN A 264 -6.45 -19.19 -8.50
CA GLN A 264 -6.62 -20.59 -8.89
C GLN A 264 -5.41 -21.13 -9.66
N HIS A 265 -4.90 -20.37 -10.63
CA HIS A 265 -3.75 -20.78 -11.43
C HIS A 265 -2.47 -20.84 -10.57
N LEU A 266 -2.22 -19.81 -9.76
CA LEU A 266 -1.03 -19.76 -8.91
C LEU A 266 -1.01 -20.86 -7.84
N GLU A 267 -2.16 -21.20 -7.25
CA GLU A 267 -2.26 -22.34 -6.32
C GLU A 267 -2.09 -23.69 -7.03
N ALA A 268 -2.55 -23.83 -8.28
CA ALA A 268 -2.28 -25.01 -9.09
C ALA A 268 -0.77 -25.14 -9.40
N MET A 269 -0.12 -24.04 -9.78
CA MET A 269 1.33 -23.99 -9.97
C MET A 269 2.07 -24.35 -8.67
N LYS A 270 1.65 -23.82 -7.52
CA LYS A 270 2.27 -24.13 -6.22
C LYS A 270 2.28 -25.63 -5.91
N LYS A 271 1.19 -26.34 -6.24
CA LYS A 271 1.12 -27.81 -6.06
C LYS A 271 2.09 -28.57 -6.96
N LYS A 272 2.43 -28.01 -8.13
CA LYS A 272 3.27 -28.63 -9.15
C LYS A 272 4.75 -28.27 -9.01
N TYR A 273 5.06 -27.05 -8.56
CA TYR A 273 6.41 -26.49 -8.52
C TYR A 273 6.81 -26.16 -7.07
N PRO A 274 7.64 -27.02 -6.43
CA PRO A 274 8.09 -26.82 -5.05
C PRO A 274 8.90 -25.53 -4.81
N ILE A 275 9.31 -24.85 -5.87
CA ILE A 275 9.96 -23.53 -5.81
C ILE A 275 9.02 -22.43 -5.32
N ILE A 276 7.69 -22.62 -5.44
CA ILE A 276 6.69 -21.68 -4.93
C ILE A 276 6.43 -22.01 -3.46
N GLY A 277 6.96 -21.20 -2.56
CA GLY A 277 6.76 -21.34 -1.13
C GLY A 277 5.38 -20.85 -0.69
N ASP A 278 4.93 -19.74 -1.26
CA ASP A 278 3.68 -19.10 -0.89
C ASP A 278 2.99 -18.42 -2.08
N VAL A 279 1.67 -18.38 -2.02
CA VAL A 279 0.82 -17.61 -2.94
C VAL A 279 -0.04 -16.73 -2.02
N ARG A 280 -0.16 -15.43 -2.33
CA ARG A 280 -0.93 -14.49 -1.51
C ARG A 280 -1.39 -13.26 -2.28
N GLY A 281 -2.27 -12.49 -1.67
CA GLY A 281 -2.81 -11.25 -2.23
C GLY A 281 -4.34 -11.20 -2.20
N ARG A 282 -4.91 -10.10 -2.69
CA ARG A 282 -6.36 -9.86 -2.81
C ARG A 282 -6.67 -9.19 -4.15
N GLY A 283 -7.82 -9.51 -4.74
CA GLY A 283 -8.24 -8.98 -6.05
C GLY A 283 -7.14 -9.06 -7.10
N ALA A 284 -6.94 -7.97 -7.86
CA ALA A 284 -5.92 -7.85 -8.89
C ALA A 284 -4.52 -7.48 -8.34
N MET A 285 -4.23 -7.83 -7.09
CA MET A 285 -2.93 -7.69 -6.43
C MET A 285 -2.52 -9.05 -5.87
N GLN A 286 -1.90 -9.89 -6.70
CA GLN A 286 -1.51 -11.27 -6.37
C GLN A 286 0.00 -11.45 -6.48
N ALA A 287 0.56 -12.39 -5.72
CA ALA A 287 1.98 -12.69 -5.75
C ALA A 287 2.28 -14.15 -5.47
N ILE A 288 3.44 -14.58 -5.95
CA ILE A 288 4.10 -15.83 -5.55
C ILE A 288 5.47 -15.53 -4.96
N GLU A 289 5.80 -16.22 -3.89
CA GLU A 289 7.11 -16.15 -3.26
C GLU A 289 7.94 -17.38 -3.59
N LEU A 290 9.12 -17.14 -4.15
CA LEU A 290 10.03 -18.17 -4.61
C LEU A 290 11.06 -18.49 -3.53
N VAL A 291 11.24 -19.78 -3.27
CA VAL A 291 12.14 -20.31 -2.25
C VAL A 291 13.00 -21.43 -2.82
N ILE A 292 14.07 -21.78 -2.10
CA ILE A 292 14.80 -23.01 -2.38
C ILE A 292 13.88 -24.19 -2.02
N PRO A 293 13.58 -25.12 -2.96
CA PRO A 293 12.68 -26.23 -2.72
C PRO A 293 12.96 -26.98 -1.41
N GLY A 294 11.92 -27.20 -0.61
CA GLY A 294 12.02 -27.88 0.69
C GLY A 294 12.43 -26.98 1.87
N SER A 295 12.57 -25.67 1.65
CA SER A 295 12.92 -24.69 2.69
C SER A 295 12.05 -23.42 2.60
N LYS A 296 12.32 -22.43 3.45
CA LYS A 296 11.81 -21.04 3.32
C LYS A 296 12.89 -20.05 2.85
N ASP A 297 14.06 -20.54 2.45
CA ASP A 297 15.17 -19.69 2.03
C ASP A 297 14.83 -18.98 0.72
N PRO A 298 14.97 -17.64 0.63
CA PRO A 298 14.64 -16.88 -0.59
C PRO A 298 15.42 -17.36 -1.82
N ASN A 299 14.76 -17.41 -2.98
CA ASN A 299 15.40 -17.78 -4.26
C ASN A 299 15.39 -16.63 -5.29
N PRO A 300 16.25 -15.60 -5.12
CA PRO A 300 16.34 -14.46 -6.05
C PRO A 300 16.90 -14.85 -7.42
N ALA A 301 17.69 -15.92 -7.52
CA ALA A 301 18.23 -16.40 -8.79
C ALA A 301 17.12 -16.94 -9.70
N ALA A 302 16.22 -17.77 -9.15
CA ALA A 302 15.05 -18.23 -9.87
C ALA A 302 14.12 -17.08 -10.25
N LEU A 303 13.90 -16.12 -9.34
CA LEU A 303 13.14 -14.91 -9.65
C LEU A 303 13.65 -14.20 -10.90
N ALA A 304 14.97 -13.93 -10.95
CA ALA A 304 15.59 -13.25 -12.07
C ALA A 304 15.45 -14.05 -13.38
N SER A 305 15.62 -15.37 -13.31
CA SER A 305 15.46 -16.27 -14.46
C SER A 305 14.02 -16.26 -15.00
N ILE A 306 13.02 -16.40 -14.13
CA ILE A 306 11.60 -16.45 -14.49
C ILE A 306 11.13 -15.10 -15.06
N ILE A 307 11.53 -13.98 -14.44
CA ILE A 307 11.20 -12.64 -14.96
C ILE A 307 11.80 -12.46 -16.36
N LYS A 308 13.07 -12.84 -16.55
CA LYS A 308 13.72 -12.75 -17.86
C LYS A 308 13.00 -13.61 -18.89
N TYR A 309 12.61 -14.83 -18.53
CA TYR A 309 11.84 -15.71 -19.41
C TYR A 309 10.52 -15.07 -19.82
N CYS A 310 9.73 -14.56 -18.87
CA CYS A 310 8.45 -13.92 -19.18
C CYS A 310 8.63 -12.72 -20.12
N GLN A 311 9.62 -11.86 -19.86
CA GLN A 311 9.93 -10.71 -20.71
C GLN A 311 10.34 -11.11 -22.13
N GLN A 312 11.13 -12.17 -22.28
CA GLN A 312 11.53 -12.70 -23.58
C GLN A 312 10.36 -13.32 -24.36
N ASN A 313 9.29 -13.71 -23.66
CA ASN A 313 8.07 -14.27 -24.23
C ASN A 313 6.89 -13.27 -24.19
N GLY A 314 7.19 -11.96 -24.19
CA GLY A 314 6.19 -10.91 -24.37
C GLY A 314 5.35 -10.55 -23.13
N VAL A 315 5.69 -11.06 -21.96
CA VAL A 315 4.93 -10.84 -20.71
C VAL A 315 5.75 -10.03 -19.70
N LEU A 316 5.26 -8.83 -19.38
CA LEU A 316 5.87 -7.97 -18.36
C LEU A 316 5.33 -8.31 -16.96
N ILE A 317 6.15 -9.00 -16.17
CA ILE A 317 5.93 -9.20 -14.74
C ILE A 317 6.98 -8.44 -13.92
N LEU A 318 6.61 -8.10 -12.69
CA LEU A 318 7.45 -7.29 -11.80
C LEU A 318 7.92 -8.11 -10.60
N SER A 319 9.13 -7.80 -10.14
CA SER A 319 9.63 -8.27 -8.85
C SER A 319 9.16 -7.39 -7.70
N ALA A 320 9.11 -7.99 -6.52
CA ALA A 320 8.98 -7.35 -5.22
C ALA A 320 9.73 -8.18 -4.17
N GLY A 321 9.51 -7.86 -2.89
CA GLY A 321 10.01 -8.67 -1.79
C GLY A 321 11.24 -8.05 -1.13
N THR A 322 11.23 -8.07 0.19
CA THR A 322 12.39 -7.65 1.00
C THR A 322 13.65 -8.42 0.59
N TYR A 323 13.52 -9.72 0.32
CA TYR A 323 14.61 -10.60 -0.09
C TYR A 323 14.78 -10.71 -1.61
N GLY A 324 13.99 -9.96 -2.39
CA GLY A 324 14.07 -9.98 -3.86
C GLY A 324 13.72 -11.34 -4.45
N ASN A 325 12.68 -12.00 -3.93
CA ASN A 325 12.27 -13.34 -4.31
C ASN A 325 10.74 -13.47 -4.55
N VAL A 326 10.05 -12.35 -4.76
CA VAL A 326 8.59 -12.34 -4.97
C VAL A 326 8.29 -11.86 -6.39
N ILE A 327 7.50 -12.64 -7.14
CA ILE A 327 6.86 -12.19 -8.39
C ILE A 327 5.50 -11.61 -7.99
N ARG A 328 5.25 -10.38 -8.41
CA ARG A 328 3.96 -9.71 -8.21
C ARG A 328 3.23 -9.52 -9.54
N LEU A 329 1.92 -9.70 -9.50
CA LEU A 329 1.00 -9.55 -10.61
C LEU A 329 0.06 -8.38 -10.31
N LEU A 330 0.08 -7.39 -11.22
CA LEU A 330 -0.70 -6.16 -11.16
C LEU A 330 -1.35 -5.87 -12.53
N PRO A 331 -2.17 -6.78 -13.08
CA PRO A 331 -2.85 -6.51 -14.34
C PRO A 331 -3.76 -5.28 -14.23
N PRO A 332 -3.96 -4.50 -15.31
CA PRO A 332 -5.03 -3.50 -15.33
C PRO A 332 -6.38 -4.21 -15.17
N LEU A 333 -7.35 -3.56 -14.51
CA LEU A 333 -8.65 -4.19 -14.21
C LEU A 333 -9.44 -4.47 -15.50
N VAL A 334 -9.16 -3.73 -16.56
CA VAL A 334 -9.74 -3.91 -17.90
C VAL A 334 -9.01 -4.97 -18.75
N MET A 335 -8.06 -5.73 -18.19
CA MET A 335 -7.33 -6.75 -18.94
C MET A 335 -8.30 -7.83 -19.46
N PRO A 336 -8.32 -8.12 -20.77
CA PRO A 336 -9.09 -9.23 -21.32
C PRO A 336 -8.66 -10.56 -20.70
N GLU A 337 -9.63 -11.42 -20.41
CA GLU A 337 -9.37 -12.69 -19.73
C GLU A 337 -8.41 -13.60 -20.50
N HIS A 338 -8.51 -13.65 -21.82
CA HIS A 338 -7.62 -14.50 -22.64
C HIS A 338 -6.15 -14.07 -22.51
N LEU A 339 -5.87 -12.76 -22.48
CA LEU A 339 -4.50 -12.25 -22.25
C LEU A 339 -4.02 -12.52 -20.83
N LEU A 340 -4.92 -12.47 -19.83
CA LEU A 340 -4.57 -12.82 -18.45
C LEU A 340 -4.13 -14.29 -18.36
N LYS A 341 -4.88 -15.19 -19.00
CA LYS A 341 -4.58 -16.63 -19.05
C LYS A 341 -3.28 -16.91 -19.81
N GLU A 342 -3.11 -16.29 -20.98
CA GLU A 342 -1.86 -16.38 -21.76
C GLU A 342 -0.64 -15.94 -20.93
N ALA A 343 -0.75 -14.83 -20.19
CA ALA A 343 0.33 -14.37 -19.32
C ALA A 343 0.65 -15.36 -18.18
N LEU A 344 -0.37 -16.03 -17.62
CA LEU A 344 -0.20 -17.06 -16.59
C LEU A 344 0.44 -18.34 -17.18
N GLU A 345 0.10 -18.72 -18.41
CA GLU A 345 0.74 -19.84 -19.11
C GLU A 345 2.24 -19.58 -19.36
N VAL A 346 2.60 -18.36 -19.78
CA VAL A 346 4.00 -17.96 -19.93
C VAL A 346 4.75 -17.98 -18.60
N LEU A 347 4.11 -17.52 -17.51
CA LEU A 347 4.69 -17.61 -16.17
C LEU A 347 4.93 -19.08 -15.76
N GLU A 348 3.97 -19.96 -16.00
CA GLU A 348 4.12 -21.40 -15.72
C GLU A 348 5.26 -22.03 -16.53
N ALA A 349 5.37 -21.70 -17.81
CA ALA A 349 6.46 -22.18 -18.66
C ALA A 349 7.83 -21.70 -18.17
N GLY A 350 7.91 -20.49 -17.61
CA GLY A 350 9.12 -19.97 -16.95
C GLY A 350 9.45 -20.72 -15.67
N LEU A 351 8.44 -21.03 -14.83
CA LEU A 351 8.59 -21.84 -13.62
C LEU A 351 9.07 -23.27 -13.93
N ALA A 352 8.60 -23.86 -15.04
CA ALA A 352 8.98 -25.21 -15.44
C ALA A 352 10.47 -25.36 -15.81
N GLN A 353 11.15 -24.25 -16.11
CA GLN A 353 12.57 -24.22 -16.48
C GLN A 353 13.49 -23.82 -15.32
N ALA A 354 12.93 -23.38 -14.20
CA ALA A 354 13.65 -22.71 -13.10
C ALA A 354 14.15 -23.64 -12.00
#